data_AF-A0AA43D1E7-F1
#
_entry.id   AF-A0AA43D1E7-F1
#
_cell.length_a   1.000
_cell.length_b   1.000
_cell.length_c   1.000
_cell.angle_alpha   90.00
_cell.angle_beta   90.00
_cell.angle_gamma   90.00
#
_symmetry.space_group_name_H-M   'P 1'
#
loop_
_entity.id
_entity.type
_entity.pdbx_description
1 polymer ?
#
loop_
_entity_poly.entity_id
_entity_poly.type
_entity_poly.pdbx_seq_one_letter_code
_entity_poly.pdbx_strand_id
1 'polypeptide(L)'
;MSSSKKTNGNLYDCAKCPGYCCSYPLIEVGKRDIQRLAKHFDISYAQAETRYTRFDKAEKTRSLRQQEDEHFGRICKLFDTKKRRCTVYEARPGVCREYPDGKRCGYYEFLEFEREHQDDPEFIATT
;
A
#
# COMPACT_ATOMS: atom_id res chain seq x y z
N MET A 1 -33.70 0.71 7.73
CA MET A 1 -32.39 1.31 8.04
C MET A 1 -31.36 0.74 7.08
N SER A 2 -31.07 1.43 5.98
CA SER A 2 -29.89 1.14 5.16
C SER A 2 -29.26 2.47 4.82
N SER A 3 -28.20 2.80 5.56
CA SER A 3 -27.37 3.98 5.34
C SER A 3 -26.88 4.00 3.90
N SER A 4 -27.19 5.09 3.19
CA SER A 4 -26.56 5.48 1.93
C SER A 4 -25.05 5.31 2.02
N LYS A 5 -24.53 4.32 1.31
CA LYS A 5 -23.10 4.14 1.09
C LYS A 5 -22.65 5.26 0.15
N LYS A 6 -21.95 6.27 0.68
CA LYS A 6 -21.32 7.32 -0.13
C LYS A 6 -20.44 6.63 -1.17
N THR A 7 -20.79 6.76 -2.44
CA THR A 7 -19.89 6.43 -3.54
C THR A 7 -18.76 7.45 -3.51
N ASN A 8 -17.64 7.10 -2.90
CA ASN A 8 -16.39 7.84 -3.11
C ASN A 8 -16.19 7.90 -4.63
N GLY A 9 -15.97 9.10 -5.17
CA GLY A 9 -15.82 9.34 -6.61
C GLY A 9 -14.52 8.77 -7.21
N ASN A 10 -14.01 7.67 -6.65
CA ASN A 10 -12.84 6.93 -7.11
C ASN A 10 -13.30 5.80 -8.03
N LEU A 11 -12.60 5.64 -9.14
CA LEU A 11 -12.78 4.59 -10.14
C LEU A 11 -11.85 3.39 -9.84
N TYR A 12 -11.57 3.15 -8.56
CA TYR A 12 -10.77 2.02 -8.10
C TYR A 12 -11.23 1.56 -6.72
N ASP A 13 -11.05 0.27 -6.42
CA ASP A 13 -11.33 -0.32 -5.12
C ASP A 13 -10.08 -0.97 -4.50
N CYS A 14 -9.50 -0.32 -3.50
CA CYS A 14 -8.35 -0.86 -2.78
C CYS A 14 -8.64 -2.20 -2.08
N ALA A 15 -9.90 -2.53 -1.77
CA ALA A 15 -10.27 -3.79 -1.15
C ALA A 15 -10.29 -4.96 -2.14
N LYS A 16 -10.33 -4.67 -3.45
CA LYS A 16 -10.28 -5.65 -4.54
C LYS A 16 -8.92 -5.72 -5.24
N CYS A 17 -8.02 -4.81 -4.88
CA CYS A 17 -6.67 -4.73 -5.40
C CYS A 17 -5.73 -5.69 -4.63
N PRO A 18 -4.83 -6.42 -5.30
CA PRO A 18 -3.82 -7.26 -4.67
C PRO A 18 -2.75 -6.48 -3.89
N GLY A 19 -2.83 -5.15 -3.81
CA GLY A 19 -1.93 -4.31 -3.00
C GLY A 19 -0.73 -3.75 -3.76
N TYR A 20 -0.86 -3.49 -5.06
CA TYR A 20 0.24 -3.00 -5.91
C TYR A 20 0.94 -1.75 -5.37
N CYS A 21 0.22 -0.80 -4.76
CA CYS A 21 0.85 0.38 -4.15
C CYS A 21 1.88 0.04 -3.03
N CYS A 22 1.80 -1.15 -2.44
CA CYS A 22 2.72 -1.62 -1.43
C CYS A 22 3.93 -2.38 -2.01
N SER A 23 3.95 -2.69 -3.31
CA SER A 23 5.05 -3.42 -3.95
C SER A 23 6.23 -2.53 -4.37
N TYR A 24 6.02 -1.20 -4.43
CA TYR A 24 7.08 -0.28 -4.85
C TYR A 24 8.37 -0.44 -4.02
N PRO A 25 9.54 -0.51 -4.67
CA PRO A 25 10.82 -0.75 -4.00
C PRO A 25 11.24 0.41 -3.09
N LEU A 26 10.81 1.63 -3.44
CA LEU A 26 11.05 2.84 -2.68
C LEU A 26 9.71 3.48 -2.31
N ILE A 27 9.31 3.35 -1.05
CA ILE A 27 8.16 4.06 -0.48
C ILE A 27 8.72 5.04 0.53
N GLU A 28 9.03 6.24 0.05
CA GLU A 28 9.67 7.28 0.84
C GLU A 28 8.84 7.71 2.05
N VAL A 29 9.50 7.88 3.19
CA VAL A 29 8.87 8.29 4.45
C VAL A 29 9.70 9.34 5.18
N GLY A 30 9.03 10.38 5.64
CA GLY A 30 9.65 11.42 6.46
C GLY A 30 9.48 11.18 7.96
N LYS A 31 10.08 12.07 8.76
CA LYS A 31 9.96 12.05 10.23
C LYS A 31 8.50 12.06 10.71
N ARG A 32 7.62 12.82 10.03
CA ARG A 32 6.18 12.88 10.36
C ARG A 32 5.47 11.56 10.12
N ASP A 33 5.84 10.83 9.07
CA ASP A 33 5.26 9.51 8.78
C ASP A 33 5.71 8.48 9.79
N ILE A 34 6.99 8.49 10.16
CA ILE A 34 7.53 7.61 11.22
C ILE A 34 6.83 7.89 12.55
N GLN A 35 6.65 9.16 12.91
CA GLN A 35 5.91 9.53 14.12
C GLN A 35 4.45 9.07 14.09
N ARG A 36 3.82 9.08 12.92
CA ARG A 36 2.44 8.58 12.73
C ARG A 36 2.36 7.08 12.93
N LEU A 37 3.30 6.34 12.34
CA LEU A 37 3.43 4.89 12.54
C LEU A 37 3.70 4.55 14.02
N ALA A 38 4.59 5.29 14.67
CA ALA A 38 4.90 5.13 16.09
C ALA A 38 3.64 5.26 16.96
N LYS A 39 2.84 6.31 16.75
CA LYS A 39 1.57 6.52 17.45
C LYS A 39 0.56 5.40 17.17
N HIS A 40 0.48 4.92 15.93
CA HIS A 40 -0.47 3.88 15.56
C HIS A 40 -0.19 2.53 16.25
N PHE A 41 1.09 2.20 16.43
CA PHE A 41 1.51 0.96 17.08
C PHE A 41 1.79 1.12 18.58
N ASP A 42 1.56 2.31 19.15
CA ASP A 42 1.87 2.66 20.54
C ASP A 42 3.32 2.32 20.93
N ILE A 43 4.26 2.75 20.09
CA ILE A 43 5.71 2.56 20.31
C ILE A 43 6.46 3.89 20.19
N SER A 44 7.72 3.91 20.60
CA SER A 44 8.58 5.08 20.43
C SER A 44 8.92 5.33 18.95
N TYR A 45 9.26 6.58 18.63
CA TYR A 45 9.76 6.96 17.30
C TYR A 45 10.94 6.07 16.86
N ALA A 46 11.93 5.87 17.74
CA ALA A 46 13.13 5.09 17.43
C ALA A 46 12.82 3.61 17.15
N GLN A 47 11.86 3.03 17.88
CA GLN A 47 11.37 1.68 17.60
C GLN A 47 10.65 1.62 16.25
N ALA A 48 9.79 2.59 15.93
CA ALA A 48 9.09 2.63 14.65
C ALA A 48 10.06 2.81 13.47
N GLU A 49 10.99 3.73 13.59
CA GLU A 49 12.05 4.00 12.61
C GLU A 49 12.84 2.73 12.32
N THR A 50 13.29 2.03 13.37
CA THR A 50 14.09 0.81 13.24
C THR A 50 13.29 -0.36 12.66
N ARG A 51 12.05 -0.56 13.14
CA ARG A 51 11.21 -1.72 12.79
C ARG A 51 10.62 -1.64 11.40
N TYR A 52 10.22 -0.45 10.96
CA TYR A 52 9.41 -0.25 9.76
C TYR A 52 10.11 0.48 8.63
N THR A 53 11.28 1.11 8.86
CA THR A 53 12.00 1.84 7.81
C THR A 53 13.44 1.36 7.63
N ARG A 54 13.99 1.66 6.46
CA ARG A 54 15.40 1.49 6.12
C ARG A 54 15.89 2.77 5.45
N PHE A 55 17.17 3.10 5.61
CA PHE A 55 17.78 4.18 4.85
C PHE A 55 18.28 3.63 3.51
N ASP A 56 17.82 4.21 2.42
CA ASP A 56 18.32 3.93 1.08
C ASP A 56 19.52 4.85 0.80
N LYS A 57 20.68 4.24 0.54
CA LYS A 57 21.92 5.00 0.32
C LYS A 57 21.99 5.64 -1.07
N ALA A 58 21.35 5.03 -2.08
CA ALA A 58 21.40 5.52 -3.45
C ALA A 58 20.51 6.76 -3.57
N GLU A 59 19.29 6.67 -3.06
CA GLU A 59 18.29 7.75 -3.10
C GLU A 59 18.43 8.74 -1.93
N LYS A 60 19.34 8.45 -0.99
CA LYS A 60 19.60 9.25 0.22
C LYS A 60 18.35 9.57 1.04
N THR A 61 17.36 8.67 1.02
CA THR A 61 16.08 8.84 1.72
C THR A 61 15.74 7.64 2.60
N ARG A 62 14.78 7.80 3.52
CA ARG A 62 14.21 6.68 4.26
C ARG A 62 13.03 6.11 3.49
N SER A 63 13.01 4.79 3.37
CA SER A 63 11.93 4.04 2.74
C SER A 63 11.35 3.02 3.72
N LEU A 64 10.09 2.65 3.53
CA LEU A 64 9.51 1.52 4.26
C LEU A 64 10.29 0.22 3.99
N ARG A 65 10.44 -0.59 5.04
CA ARG A 65 10.96 -1.95 4.89
C ARG A 65 9.97 -2.81 4.12
N GLN A 66 10.51 -3.80 3.43
CA GLN A 66 9.74 -4.80 2.70
C GLN A 66 10.01 -6.21 3.26
N GLN A 67 9.03 -7.08 3.09
CA GLN A 67 9.07 -8.53 3.30
C GLN A 67 8.89 -9.25 1.96
N GLU A 68 9.08 -10.57 1.93
CA GLU A 68 8.83 -11.39 0.75
C GLU A 68 7.34 -11.43 0.43
N ASP A 69 7.03 -11.50 -0.86
CA ASP A 69 5.66 -11.58 -1.37
C ASP A 69 5.59 -12.56 -2.54
N GLU A 70 4.55 -13.38 -2.57
CA GLU A 70 4.36 -14.39 -3.63
C GLU A 70 4.13 -13.75 -5.01
N HIS A 71 3.41 -12.62 -5.08
CA HIS A 71 3.03 -12.03 -6.36
C HIS A 71 4.02 -10.96 -6.83
N PHE A 72 4.52 -10.12 -5.92
CA PHE A 72 5.38 -9.00 -6.31
C PHE A 72 6.85 -9.19 -5.93
N GLY A 73 7.23 -10.37 -5.45
CA GLY A 73 8.58 -10.70 -4.95
C GLY A 73 8.89 -10.04 -3.60
N ARG A 74 8.67 -8.73 -3.49
CA ARG A 74 8.78 -7.96 -2.25
C ARG A 74 7.60 -7.01 -2.08
N ILE A 75 7.10 -6.91 -0.86
CA ILE A 75 6.00 -6.00 -0.50
C ILE A 75 6.28 -5.29 0.81
N CYS A 76 5.66 -4.13 1.04
CA CYS A 76 5.77 -3.38 2.30
C CYS A 76 5.55 -4.29 3.52
N LYS A 77 6.39 -4.14 4.55
CA LYS A 77 6.30 -4.91 5.80
C LYS A 77 5.02 -4.63 6.62
N LEU A 78 4.32 -3.54 6.30
CA LEU A 78 3.04 -3.18 6.91
C LEU A 78 1.83 -3.76 6.16
N PHE A 79 2.07 -4.58 5.13
CA PHE A 79 1.03 -5.22 4.33
C PHE A 79 0.66 -6.60 4.91
N ASP A 80 -0.63 -6.89 4.99
CA ASP A 80 -1.13 -8.22 5.32
C ASP A 80 -1.19 -9.06 4.04
N THR A 81 -0.22 -9.97 3.89
CA THR A 81 -0.09 -10.83 2.70
C THR A 81 -1.21 -11.86 2.58
N LYS A 82 -1.90 -12.20 3.67
CA LYS A 82 -3.02 -13.14 3.66
C LYS A 82 -4.32 -12.46 3.25
N LYS A 83 -4.59 -11.28 3.83
CA LYS A 83 -5.80 -10.51 3.54
C LYS A 83 -5.64 -9.55 2.35
N ARG A 84 -4.46 -9.54 1.73
CA ARG A 84 -4.05 -8.63 0.65
C ARG A 84 -4.42 -7.16 0.90
N ARG A 85 -4.15 -6.64 2.09
CA ARG A 85 -4.49 -5.24 2.44
C ARG A 85 -3.48 -4.57 3.36
N CYS A 86 -3.42 -3.25 3.28
CA CYS A 86 -2.59 -2.46 4.19
C CYS A 86 -3.14 -2.54 5.62
N THR A 87 -2.29 -2.87 6.59
CA THR A 87 -2.69 -2.94 8.02
C THR A 87 -2.81 -1.58 8.68
N VAL A 88 -2.17 -0.56 8.11
CA VAL A 88 -2.06 0.80 8.69
C VAL A 88 -2.86 1.83 7.92
N TYR A 89 -4.03 1.47 7.36
CA TYR A 89 -4.78 2.32 6.43
C TYR A 89 -4.99 3.76 6.96
N GLU A 90 -5.34 3.89 8.26
CA GLU A 90 -5.56 5.15 8.99
C GLU A 90 -4.26 5.88 9.38
N ALA A 91 -3.13 5.17 9.44
CA ALA A 91 -1.83 5.70 9.81
C ALA A 91 -0.85 5.76 8.62
N ARG A 92 -1.36 5.61 7.40
CA ARG A 92 -0.54 5.58 6.19
C ARG A 92 0.38 6.80 6.08
N PRO A 93 1.62 6.60 5.59
CA PRO A 93 2.49 7.69 5.17
C PRO A 93 1.84 8.61 4.12
N GLY A 94 2.38 9.82 3.96
CA GLY A 94 1.88 10.81 2.98
C GLY A 94 1.73 10.21 1.57
N VAL A 95 2.83 9.68 1.04
CA VAL A 95 2.85 9.04 -0.30
C VAL A 95 1.80 7.93 -0.46
N CYS A 96 1.54 7.15 0.60
CA CYS A 96 0.56 6.07 0.56
C CYS A 96 -0.90 6.54 0.64
N ARG A 97 -1.14 7.78 1.10
CA ARG A 97 -2.47 8.42 1.11
C ARG A 97 -2.75 9.12 -0.22
N GLU A 98 -1.71 9.71 -0.79
CA GLU A 98 -1.77 10.43 -2.05
C GLU A 98 -2.00 9.45 -3.21
N TYR A 99 -1.39 8.26 -3.18
CA TYR A 99 -1.60 7.22 -4.20
C TYR A 99 -3.09 6.91 -4.44
N PRO A 100 -3.57 6.85 -5.70
CA PRO A 100 -2.82 6.88 -6.97
C PRO A 100 -2.61 8.30 -7.56
N ASP A 101 -2.75 9.34 -6.76
CA ASP A 101 -2.75 10.76 -7.15
C ASP A 101 -3.89 11.12 -8.12
N GLY A 102 -5.10 10.66 -7.75
CA GLY A 102 -6.30 10.96 -8.53
C GLY A 102 -7.46 10.00 -8.28
N LYS A 103 -8.47 10.11 -9.15
CA LYS A 103 -9.66 9.24 -9.11
C LYS A 103 -9.44 7.89 -9.77
N ARG A 104 -8.42 7.74 -10.62
CA ARG A 104 -8.13 6.53 -11.40
C ARG A 104 -6.83 5.90 -10.94
N CYS A 105 -6.78 4.57 -10.95
CA CYS A 105 -5.58 3.80 -10.65
C CYS A 105 -5.27 2.92 -11.85
N GLY A 106 -4.21 3.25 -12.60
CA GLY A 106 -3.89 2.54 -13.85
C GLY A 106 -3.68 1.04 -13.66
N TYR A 107 -3.06 0.63 -12.54
CA TYR A 107 -2.92 -0.79 -12.21
C TYR A 107 -4.26 -1.48 -12.00
N TYR A 108 -5.18 -0.84 -11.27
CA TYR A 108 -6.48 -1.43 -10.97
C TYR A 108 -7.33 -1.58 -12.24
N GLU A 109 -7.27 -0.61 -13.13
CA GLU A 109 -8.00 -0.67 -14.41
C GLU A 109 -7.44 -1.75 -15.33
N PHE A 110 -6.12 -1.88 -15.41
CA PHE A 110 -5.49 -2.97 -16.15
C PHE A 110 -5.85 -4.33 -15.53
N LEU A 111 -5.83 -4.43 -14.21
CA LEU A 111 -6.22 -5.65 -13.49
C LEU A 111 -7.68 -6.03 -13.80
N GLU A 112 -8.62 -5.09 -13.77
CA GLU A 112 -10.01 -5.36 -14.10
C GLU A 112 -10.18 -5.80 -15.56
N PHE A 113 -9.49 -5.15 -16.50
CA PHE A 113 -9.48 -5.55 -17.91
C PHE A 113 -9.00 -7.00 -18.08
N GLU A 114 -7.86 -7.36 -17.48
CA GLU A 114 -7.30 -8.71 -17.59
C GLU A 114 -8.21 -9.78 -16.98
N ARG A 115 -8.77 -9.50 -15.79
CA ARG A 115 -9.72 -10.41 -15.12
C ARG A 115 -10.96 -10.67 -15.98
N GLU A 116 -11.48 -9.64 -16.65
CA GLU A 116 -12.61 -9.77 -17.56
C GLU A 116 -12.25 -10.56 -18.81
N HIS A 117 -11.11 -10.27 -19.44
CA HIS A 117 -10.71 -10.92 -20.70
C HIS A 117 -10.34 -12.39 -20.51
N GLN A 118 -9.80 -12.76 -19.35
CA GLN A 118 -9.41 -14.13 -19.02
C GLN A 118 -10.52 -14.93 -18.31
N ASP A 119 -11.63 -14.27 -17.95
CA ASP A 119 -12.68 -14.84 -17.08
C ASP A 119 -12.11 -15.43 -15.77
N ASP A 120 -11.06 -14.79 -15.24
CA ASP A 120 -10.38 -15.20 -14.01
C ASP A 120 -10.42 -14.05 -12.99
N PRO A 121 -11.35 -14.06 -12.02
CA PRO A 121 -11.47 -13.02 -11.01
C PRO A 121 -10.30 -12.98 -10.02
N GLU A 122 -9.53 -14.06 -9.90
CA GLU A 122 -8.39 -14.17 -8.98
C GLU A 122 -7.06 -13.81 -9.65
N PHE A 123 -7.06 -13.55 -10.96
CA PHE A 123 -5.88 -13.12 -11.69
C PHE A 123 -5.21 -11.92 -10.99
N ILE A 124 -3.88 -11.96 -10.92
CA ILE A 124 -3.05 -10.89 -10.40
C ILE A 124 -2.08 -10.48 -11.50
N ALA A 125 -2.25 -9.26 -12.00
CA ALA A 125 -1.32 -8.66 -12.93
C ALA A 125 0.04 -8.46 -12.25
N THR A 126 1.01 -9.30 -12.59
CA THR A 126 2.42 -9.16 -12.25
C THR A 126 3.18 -8.71 -13.49
N THR A 127 4.14 -7.79 -13.34
CA THR A 127 5.09 -7.42 -14.40
C THR A 127 6.26 -8.37 -14.46
#